data_AF-A0AA36IQ15-F1
#
_entry.id   AF-A0AA36IQ15-F1
#
_cell.length_a   1.000
_cell.length_b   1.000
_cell.length_c   1.000
_cell.angle_alpha   90.00
_cell.angle_beta   90.00
_cell.angle_gamma   90.00
#
_symmetry.space_group_name_H-M   'P 1'
#
loop_
_entity.id
_entity.type
_entity.pdbx_description
1 polymer ?
#
loop_
_entity_poly.entity_id
_entity_poly.type
_entity_poly.pdbx_seq_one_letter_code
_entity_poly.pdbx_strand_id
1 'polypeptide(L)'
;MEDDRIRGNGGDSWCVCATCASEIVDKVGCENMPIRCDATNERDVFGIDLPEYKSLERCLRSKCHMTQLWDANFPEVQSQLQRSWALPAALACAAVSVAVALALLLRRLSTQVARYEPLADSSEDEVLLDCE
;
A
#
# COMPACT_ATOMS: atom_id res chain seq x y z
N MET A 1 11.57 27.57 -7.34
CA MET A 1 10.39 27.49 -8.22
C MET A 1 10.29 26.05 -8.68
N GLU A 2 9.24 25.34 -8.28
CA GLU A 2 9.08 23.93 -8.64
C GLU A 2 8.80 23.77 -10.14
N ASP A 3 8.03 24.70 -10.71
CA ASP A 3 7.84 24.94 -12.14
C ASP A 3 9.13 24.86 -12.97
N ASP A 4 10.20 25.54 -12.54
CA ASP A 4 11.46 25.56 -13.30
C ASP A 4 12.11 24.17 -13.33
N ARG A 5 11.97 23.39 -12.25
CA ARG A 5 12.48 22.02 -12.17
C ARG A 5 11.64 21.07 -13.05
N ILE A 6 10.32 21.25 -13.06
CA ILE A 6 9.40 20.48 -13.90
C ILE A 6 9.69 20.74 -15.38
N ARG A 7 9.73 22.01 -15.79
CA ARG A 7 10.02 22.43 -17.17
C ARG A 7 11.46 22.07 -17.59
N GLY A 8 12.42 22.16 -16.69
CA GLY A 8 13.82 21.75 -16.91
C GLY A 8 13.98 20.26 -17.20
N ASN A 9 13.09 19.42 -16.67
CA ASN A 9 13.01 17.99 -16.97
C ASN A 9 12.11 17.66 -18.18
N GLY A 10 11.60 18.68 -18.89
CA GLY A 10 10.68 18.51 -20.02
C GLY A 10 9.23 18.16 -19.64
N GLY A 11 8.88 18.21 -18.34
CA GLY A 11 7.52 18.03 -17.88
C GLY A 11 6.70 19.32 -17.92
N ASP A 12 5.37 19.18 -17.94
CA ASP A 12 4.39 20.28 -17.85
C ASP A 12 3.31 20.04 -16.77
N SER A 13 3.43 18.97 -15.99
CA SER A 13 2.49 18.58 -14.93
C SER A 13 3.22 17.95 -13.73
N TRP A 14 2.52 17.89 -12.59
CA TRP A 14 2.93 17.16 -11.38
C TRP A 14 1.79 16.27 -10.87
N CYS A 15 2.13 15.30 -9.99
CA CYS A 15 1.13 14.58 -9.22
C CYS A 15 0.78 15.36 -7.94
N VAL A 16 -0.49 15.35 -7.54
CA VAL A 16 -0.99 15.98 -6.32
C VAL A 16 -1.99 15.05 -5.62
N CYS A 17 -2.16 15.19 -4.31
CA CYS A 17 -3.12 14.37 -3.57
C CYS A 17 -4.57 14.66 -4.02
N ALA A 18 -5.47 13.67 -3.95
CA ALA A 18 -6.86 13.83 -4.39
C ALA A 18 -7.59 14.97 -3.63
N THR A 19 -7.39 15.08 -2.31
CA THR A 19 -7.88 16.22 -1.50
C THR A 19 -7.34 17.56 -2.02
N CYS A 20 -6.04 17.62 -2.30
CA CYS A 20 -5.32 18.80 -2.79
C CYS A 20 -5.91 19.27 -4.13
N ALA A 21 -6.15 18.32 -5.04
CA ALA A 21 -6.78 18.58 -6.33
C ALA A 21 -8.23 19.06 -6.17
N SER A 22 -9.01 18.44 -5.29
CA SER A 22 -10.39 18.84 -4.98
C SER A 22 -10.48 20.28 -4.45
N GLU A 23 -9.60 20.65 -3.51
CA GLU A 23 -9.48 22.03 -3.03
C GLU A 23 -9.11 23.03 -4.14
N ILE A 24 -8.26 22.63 -5.09
CA ILE A 24 -7.91 23.48 -6.24
C ILE A 24 -9.13 23.65 -7.14
N VAL A 25 -9.88 22.58 -7.45
CA VAL A 25 -11.13 22.65 -8.22
C VAL A 25 -12.14 23.60 -7.55
N ASP A 26 -12.29 23.57 -6.23
CA ASP A 26 -13.18 24.50 -5.51
C ASP A 26 -12.71 25.96 -5.58
N LYS A 27 -11.40 26.21 -5.57
CA LYS A 27 -10.82 27.57 -5.59
C LYS A 27 -10.79 28.21 -6.97
N VAL A 28 -10.46 27.45 -8.02
CA VAL A 28 -10.28 28.00 -9.39
C VAL A 28 -11.37 27.55 -10.38
N GLY A 29 -12.21 26.59 -10.00
CA GLY A 29 -13.20 25.97 -10.88
C GLY A 29 -12.59 24.90 -11.81
N CYS A 30 -13.39 23.87 -12.11
CA CYS A 30 -12.94 22.72 -12.92
C CYS A 30 -12.33 23.14 -14.26
N GLU A 31 -12.93 24.10 -14.97
CA GLU A 31 -12.45 24.56 -16.28
C GLU A 31 -10.98 25.00 -16.25
N ASN A 32 -10.59 25.75 -15.21
CA ASN A 32 -9.25 26.31 -15.05
C ASN A 32 -8.22 25.31 -14.48
N MET A 33 -8.64 24.11 -14.07
CA MET A 33 -7.73 23.05 -13.67
C MET A 33 -7.41 22.14 -14.87
N PRO A 34 -6.19 22.19 -15.44
CA PRO A 34 -5.77 21.22 -16.46
C PRO A 34 -5.59 19.84 -15.82
N ILE A 35 -6.22 18.83 -16.38
CA ILE A 35 -6.16 17.43 -15.92
C ILE A 35 -5.75 16.56 -17.12
N ARG A 36 -4.74 15.72 -16.91
CA ARG A 36 -4.31 14.67 -17.84
C ARG A 36 -4.95 13.36 -17.40
N CYS A 37 -6.09 13.00 -17.98
CA CYS A 37 -6.87 11.83 -17.58
C CYS A 37 -6.08 10.51 -17.75
N ASP A 38 -5.22 10.45 -18.78
CA ASP A 38 -4.26 9.36 -19.02
C ASP A 38 -3.20 9.21 -17.92
N ALA A 39 -2.94 10.26 -17.15
CA ALA A 39 -2.00 10.29 -16.03
C ALA A 39 -2.69 10.45 -14.66
N THR A 40 -4.01 10.27 -14.58
CA THR A 40 -4.79 10.37 -13.34
C THR A 40 -5.29 8.99 -12.94
N ASN A 41 -4.97 8.51 -11.74
CA ASN A 41 -5.57 7.26 -11.23
C ASN A 41 -7.01 7.52 -10.76
N GLU A 42 -7.93 7.59 -11.73
CA GLU A 42 -9.36 7.81 -11.51
C GLU A 42 -10.00 6.75 -10.59
N ARG A 43 -9.43 5.55 -10.50
CA ARG A 43 -9.95 4.44 -9.67
C ARG A 43 -9.91 4.79 -8.17
N ASP A 44 -8.84 5.42 -7.71
CA ASP A 44 -8.65 5.77 -6.30
C ASP A 44 -9.58 6.92 -5.87
N VAL A 45 -10.00 7.75 -6.84
CA VAL A 45 -10.95 8.85 -6.62
C VAL A 45 -12.40 8.37 -6.67
N PHE A 46 -12.75 7.48 -7.62
CA PHE A 46 -14.13 6.98 -7.76
C PHE A 46 -14.45 5.75 -6.92
N GLY A 47 -13.44 5.04 -6.42
CA GLY A 47 -13.60 3.85 -5.59
C GLY A 47 -13.92 4.13 -4.11
N ILE A 48 -13.82 5.39 -3.66
CA ILE A 48 -13.96 5.79 -2.26
C ILE A 48 -14.85 7.05 -2.17
N ASP A 49 -16.07 6.92 -1.60
CA ASP A 49 -16.97 8.07 -1.35
C ASP A 49 -16.48 8.88 -0.13
N LEU A 50 -15.54 9.78 -0.38
CA LEU A 50 -15.08 10.77 0.60
C LEU A 50 -15.68 12.14 0.27
N PRO A 51 -16.29 12.85 1.25
CA PRO A 51 -16.92 14.15 1.00
C PRO A 51 -15.93 15.19 0.47
N GLU A 52 -14.67 15.10 0.84
CA GLU A 52 -13.58 15.95 0.36
C GLU A 52 -13.27 15.75 -1.13
N TYR A 53 -13.59 14.59 -1.73
CA TYR A 53 -13.29 14.30 -3.14
C TYR A 53 -14.38 14.79 -4.10
N LYS A 54 -15.55 15.19 -3.59
CA LYS A 54 -16.75 15.47 -4.42
C LYS A 54 -16.57 16.56 -5.47
N SER A 55 -15.65 17.49 -5.28
CA SER A 55 -15.35 18.52 -6.29
C SER A 55 -14.41 17.99 -7.38
N LEU A 56 -13.37 17.25 -7.01
CA LEU A 56 -12.53 16.52 -7.95
C LEU A 56 -13.34 15.50 -8.76
N GLU A 57 -14.13 14.64 -8.12
CA GLU A 57 -14.98 13.64 -8.78
C GLU A 57 -15.87 14.23 -9.87
N ARG A 58 -16.56 15.34 -9.56
CA ARG A 58 -17.43 16.02 -10.52
C ARG A 58 -16.63 16.58 -11.70
N CYS A 59 -15.42 17.07 -11.46
CA CYS A 59 -14.53 17.58 -12.50
C CYS A 59 -13.95 16.47 -13.38
N LEU A 60 -13.55 15.35 -12.79
CA LEU A 60 -13.11 14.17 -13.54
C LEU A 60 -14.25 13.61 -14.39
N ARG A 61 -15.47 13.51 -13.85
CA ARG A 61 -16.67 13.08 -14.63
C ARG A 61 -17.02 14.02 -15.79
N SER A 62 -16.64 15.30 -15.76
CA SER A 62 -16.90 16.24 -16.85
C SER A 62 -15.77 16.35 -17.88
N LYS A 63 -14.51 16.15 -17.46
CA LYS A 63 -13.34 16.25 -18.35
C LYS A 63 -12.82 14.91 -18.88
N CYS A 64 -12.98 13.84 -18.11
CA CYS A 64 -12.39 12.54 -18.41
C CYS A 64 -13.44 11.55 -18.91
N HIS A 65 -13.17 10.99 -20.08
CA HIS A 65 -13.90 9.84 -20.58
C HIS A 65 -13.40 8.61 -19.84
N MET A 66 -14.07 8.24 -18.74
CA MET A 66 -13.88 6.96 -18.05
C MET A 66 -14.01 5.81 -19.06
N THR A 67 -12.86 5.41 -19.61
CA THR A 67 -12.76 4.29 -20.53
C THR A 67 -12.72 3.04 -19.68
N GLN A 68 -13.59 2.07 -19.94
CA GLN A 68 -13.84 0.92 -19.05
C GLN A 68 -12.71 -0.13 -19.06
N LEU A 69 -11.45 0.32 -18.95
CA LEU A 69 -10.27 -0.52 -18.74
C LEU A 69 -10.30 -1.27 -17.40
N TRP A 70 -11.25 -0.96 -16.52
CA TRP A 70 -11.54 -1.74 -15.32
C TRP A 70 -12.14 -3.13 -15.60
N ASP A 71 -12.70 -3.37 -16.79
CA ASP A 71 -13.15 -4.72 -17.21
C ASP A 71 -11.98 -5.62 -17.64
N ALA A 72 -10.75 -5.08 -17.65
CA ALA A 72 -9.57 -5.91 -17.58
C ALA A 72 -9.52 -6.58 -16.20
N ASN A 73 -10.16 -7.76 -16.10
CA ASN A 73 -9.90 -8.73 -15.05
C ASN A 73 -8.38 -8.87 -14.89
N PHE A 74 -7.82 -8.23 -13.86
CA PHE A 74 -6.50 -8.59 -13.38
C PHE A 74 -6.57 -10.09 -13.09
N PRO A 75 -5.69 -10.92 -13.69
CA PRO A 75 -5.68 -12.33 -13.36
C PRO A 75 -5.38 -12.39 -11.86
N GLU A 76 -6.39 -12.81 -11.09
CA GLU A 76 -6.26 -13.02 -9.65
C GLU A 76 -5.00 -13.86 -9.46
N VAL A 77 -4.00 -13.28 -8.80
CA VAL A 77 -2.69 -13.91 -8.64
C VAL A 77 -2.90 -15.09 -7.70
N GLN A 78 -3.31 -16.21 -8.28
CA GLN A 78 -3.50 -17.45 -7.55
C GLN A 78 -2.15 -17.80 -6.96
N SER A 79 -2.07 -17.72 -5.63
CA SER A 79 -0.98 -18.19 -4.81
C SER A 79 -0.95 -19.73 -4.79
N GLN A 80 -0.84 -20.32 -6.00
CA GLN A 80 -0.65 -21.74 -6.30
C GLN A 80 0.66 -22.30 -5.74
N LEU A 81 1.48 -21.48 -5.07
CA LEU A 81 2.79 -21.84 -4.55
C LEU A 81 2.81 -22.16 -3.03
N GLN A 82 1.72 -22.65 -2.44
CA GLN A 82 1.77 -23.02 -1.00
C GLN A 82 0.89 -24.18 -0.50
N ARG A 83 0.35 -25.06 -1.36
CA ARG A 83 -0.50 -26.18 -0.91
C ARG A 83 -0.21 -27.55 -1.55
N SER A 84 1.06 -27.93 -1.66
CA SER A 84 1.44 -29.29 -2.08
C SER A 84 2.65 -29.90 -1.36
N TRP A 85 3.59 -29.11 -0.80
CA TRP A 85 4.85 -29.67 -0.24
C TRP A 85 4.99 -29.54 1.30
N ALA A 86 4.01 -28.96 2.00
CA ALA A 86 4.14 -28.57 3.40
C ALA A 86 3.88 -29.68 4.45
N LEU A 87 3.48 -30.89 4.05
CA LEU A 87 3.11 -31.97 4.99
C LEU A 87 4.28 -32.84 5.51
N PRO A 88 5.31 -33.24 4.72
CA PRO A 88 6.44 -34.01 5.26
C PRO A 88 7.45 -33.14 6.03
N ALA A 89 7.62 -31.86 5.65
CA ALA A 89 8.62 -30.98 6.26
C ALA A 89 8.21 -30.46 7.66
N ALA A 90 6.92 -30.20 7.88
CA ALA A 90 6.41 -29.66 9.14
C ALA A 90 6.70 -30.58 10.35
N LEU A 91 6.60 -31.90 10.17
CA LEU A 91 6.90 -32.88 11.22
C LEU A 91 8.39 -32.93 11.57
N ALA A 92 9.27 -32.82 10.58
CA ALA A 92 10.72 -32.81 10.80
C ALA A 92 11.18 -31.55 11.55
N CYS A 93 10.69 -30.37 11.13
CA CYS A 93 10.99 -29.12 11.80
C CYS A 93 10.44 -29.09 13.24
N ALA A 94 9.23 -29.60 13.48
CA ALA A 94 8.65 -29.68 14.82
C ALA A 94 9.47 -30.57 15.78
N ALA A 95 9.96 -31.73 15.32
CA ALA A 95 10.79 -32.61 16.15
C ALA A 95 12.13 -31.95 16.52
N VAL A 96 12.78 -31.29 15.57
CA VAL A 96 14.05 -30.57 15.81
C VAL A 96 13.83 -29.34 16.71
N SER A 97 12.78 -28.55 16.48
CA SER A 97 12.48 -27.39 17.32
C SER A 97 12.10 -27.78 18.74
N VAL A 98 11.36 -28.88 18.94
CA VAL A 98 11.07 -29.41 20.29
C VAL A 98 12.34 -29.92 20.96
N ALA A 99 13.22 -30.66 20.28
CA ALA A 99 14.47 -31.12 20.86
C ALA A 99 15.42 -29.97 21.24
N VAL A 100 15.54 -28.96 20.37
CA VAL A 100 16.33 -27.74 20.64
C VAL A 100 15.69 -26.92 21.76
N ALA A 101 14.36 -26.75 21.77
CA ALA A 101 13.65 -26.06 22.85
C ALA A 101 13.80 -26.80 24.18
N LEU A 102 13.75 -28.14 24.21
CA LEU A 102 13.96 -28.92 25.43
C LEU A 102 15.41 -28.80 25.93
N ALA A 103 16.40 -28.87 25.05
CA ALA A 103 17.81 -28.66 25.39
C ALA A 103 18.09 -27.22 25.88
N LEU A 104 17.46 -26.22 25.26
CA LEU A 104 17.53 -24.82 25.68
C LEU A 104 16.74 -24.55 26.96
N LEU A 105 15.66 -25.28 27.23
CA LEU A 105 14.91 -25.23 28.50
C LEU A 105 15.70 -25.89 29.62
N LEU A 106 16.36 -27.02 29.39
CA LEU A 106 17.24 -27.65 30.37
C LEU A 106 18.47 -26.77 30.68
N ARG A 107 19.07 -26.15 29.65
CA ARG A 107 20.11 -25.12 29.83
C ARG A 107 19.57 -23.84 30.48
N ARG A 108 18.36 -23.38 30.14
CA ARG A 108 17.76 -22.21 30.78
C ARG A 108 17.42 -22.50 32.22
N LEU A 109 16.86 -23.66 32.57
CA LEU A 109 16.62 -24.08 33.95
C LEU A 109 17.93 -24.14 34.76
N SER A 110 19.03 -24.65 34.18
CA SER A 110 20.33 -24.60 34.87
C SER A 110 20.87 -23.18 35.05
N THR A 111 20.52 -22.22 34.18
CA THR A 111 20.87 -20.79 34.34
C THR A 111 19.82 -19.94 35.08
N GLN A 112 18.58 -20.38 35.21
CA GLN A 112 17.47 -19.65 35.85
C GLN A 112 17.23 -20.05 37.30
N VAL A 113 18.01 -21.00 37.83
CA VAL A 113 18.43 -20.94 39.23
C VAL A 113 19.21 -19.65 39.54
N ALA A 114 19.80 -18.97 38.53
CA ALA A 114 20.65 -17.79 38.73
C ALA A 114 20.10 -16.43 38.20
N ARG A 115 19.07 -16.39 37.33
CA ARG A 115 18.47 -15.11 36.87
C ARG A 115 17.07 -15.25 36.23
N TYR A 116 16.06 -14.70 36.89
CA TYR A 116 14.68 -14.52 36.39
C TYR A 116 14.44 -13.03 36.10
N GLU A 117 13.83 -12.70 34.96
CA GLU A 117 12.69 -11.76 34.74
C GLU A 117 12.55 -11.46 33.20
N PRO A 118 11.36 -11.19 32.63
CA PRO A 118 11.16 -11.27 31.16
C PRO A 118 10.52 -10.02 30.46
N LEU A 119 10.41 -10.09 29.13
CA LEU A 119 9.54 -9.29 28.22
C LEU A 119 9.91 -7.79 28.11
N ALA A 120 9.50 -7.01 27.09
CA ALA A 120 8.73 -7.25 25.86
C ALA A 120 9.51 -6.64 24.63
N ASP A 121 9.01 -6.08 23.53
CA ASP A 121 7.66 -5.84 22.97
C ASP A 121 7.70 -5.67 21.42
N SER A 122 6.58 -5.23 20.80
CA SER A 122 6.35 -4.98 19.36
C SER A 122 6.70 -3.57 18.86
N SER A 123 6.86 -3.39 17.54
CA SER A 123 6.47 -2.17 16.80
C SER A 123 6.18 -2.50 15.33
N GLU A 124 5.14 -1.89 14.77
CA GLU A 124 4.72 -1.92 13.36
C GLU A 124 5.13 -0.60 12.69
N ASP A 125 5.35 -0.57 11.37
CA ASP A 125 5.67 0.67 10.64
C ASP A 125 4.86 0.83 9.33
N GLU A 126 4.67 2.11 8.98
CA GLU A 126 3.70 2.74 8.08
C GLU A 126 3.67 2.27 6.59
N VAL A 127 2.53 2.53 5.93
CA VAL A 127 2.36 2.42 4.47
C VAL A 127 2.38 3.81 3.84
N LEU A 128 3.46 4.12 3.12
CA LEU A 128 3.55 5.25 2.18
C LEU A 128 2.89 4.83 0.85
N LEU A 129 1.94 5.63 0.34
CA LEU A 129 1.31 5.40 -0.96
C LEU A 129 2.01 6.24 -2.03
N ASP A 130 3.00 5.65 -2.70
CA ASP A 130 3.59 6.18 -3.93
C ASP A 130 2.62 6.01 -5.12
N CYS A 131 2.68 6.94 -6.06
CA CYS A 131 1.89 6.90 -7.29
C CYS A 131 2.65 6.16 -8.40
N GLU A 132 2.44 4.84 -8.53
CA GLU A 132 2.84 4.01 -9.66
C GLU A 132 1.65 3.54 -10.52
#